data_AF-F9DUK7-F1
#
_entry.id   AF-F9DUK7-F1
#
_cell.length_a   1.000
_cell.length_b   1.000
_cell.length_c   1.000
_cell.angle_alpha   90.00
_cell.angle_beta   90.00
_cell.angle_gamma   90.00
#
_symmetry.space_group_name_H-M   'P 1'
#
loop_
_entity.id
_entity.type
_entity.pdbx_description
1 polymer ?
#
loop_
_entity_poly.entity_id
_entity_poly.type
_entity_poly.pdbx_seq_one_letter_code
_entity_poly.pdbx_strand_id
1 'polypeptide(L)'
;MESIGLEMTVVLGGVSFFLGLLCIMNIWQIKKKATASLTGEEEDLRDEWQYKKYSDATLAGNSSLIFAISTLGIALVTKQSLALIIGALLLVITTLICNTAGLSVIKFVYPDRNLPEASDKNYAKKLLAATDEGERHVMLEGLYSAYNSTNILLIGAMGLFIIYSVGSGNSQLFAILVIAIVLVTVNTQYMFKVRSK
;
A
#
# COMPACT_ATOMS: atom_id res chain seq x y z
N MET A 1 -25.38 17.57 -0.72
CA MET A 1 -24.32 16.68 -1.23
C MET A 1 -22.96 17.38 -1.32
N GLU A 2 -22.89 18.66 -1.70
CA GLU A 2 -21.60 19.37 -1.83
C GLU A 2 -20.81 19.53 -0.52
N SER A 3 -21.43 19.86 0.62
CA SER A 3 -20.66 20.04 1.88
C SER A 3 -20.07 18.74 2.41
N ILE A 4 -20.82 17.63 2.39
CA ILE A 4 -20.31 16.30 2.78
C ILE A 4 -19.15 15.88 1.86
N GLY A 5 -19.27 16.14 0.55
CA GLY A 5 -18.19 15.87 -0.40
C GLY A 5 -16.92 16.66 -0.10
N LEU A 6 -17.06 17.93 0.29
CA LEU A 6 -15.95 18.79 0.66
C LEU A 6 -15.29 18.32 1.96
N GLU A 7 -16.07 18.04 3.00
CA GLU A 7 -15.60 17.53 4.28
C GLU A 7 -14.80 16.24 4.10
N MET A 8 -15.34 15.27 3.34
CA MET A 8 -14.67 14.01 3.03
C MET A 8 -13.37 14.22 2.24
N THR A 9 -13.38 15.14 1.27
CA THR A 9 -12.18 15.45 0.46
C THR A 9 -11.08 16.04 1.34
N VAL A 10 -11.41 16.97 2.24
CA VAL A 10 -10.44 17.61 3.12
C VAL A 10 -9.90 16.63 4.17
N VAL A 11 -10.77 15.82 4.78
CA VAL A 11 -10.36 14.84 5.81
C VAL A 11 -9.45 13.77 5.20
N LEU A 12 -9.87 13.13 4.10
CA LEU A 12 -9.07 12.07 3.48
C LEU A 12 -7.79 12.63 2.85
N GLY A 13 -7.86 13.83 2.25
CA GLY A 13 -6.69 14.53 1.74
C GLY A 13 -5.67 14.85 2.85
N GLY A 14 -6.14 15.32 4.00
CA GLY A 14 -5.32 15.58 5.18
C GLY A 14 -4.66 14.32 5.75
N VAL A 15 -5.42 13.22 5.88
CA VAL A 15 -4.89 11.92 6.32
C VAL A 15 -3.83 11.41 5.35
N SER A 16 -4.11 11.46 4.04
CA SER A 16 -3.16 11.09 3.01
C SER A 16 -1.87 11.90 3.10
N PHE A 17 -1.98 13.22 3.23
CA PHE A 17 -0.83 14.12 3.36
C PHE A 17 0.02 13.78 4.59
N PHE A 18 -0.62 13.57 5.74
CA PHE A 18 0.08 13.20 6.98
C PHE A 18 0.82 11.86 6.85
N LEU A 19 0.18 10.84 6.28
CA LEU A 19 0.81 9.54 6.03
C LEU A 19 1.97 9.65 5.02
N GLY A 20 1.83 10.51 4.01
CA GLY A 20 2.90 10.83 3.07
C GLY A 20 4.12 11.44 3.75
N LEU A 21 3.90 12.39 4.67
CA LEU A 21 4.98 12.96 5.49
C LEU A 21 5.65 11.90 6.37
N LEU A 22 4.89 11.02 7.03
CA LEU A 22 5.45 9.91 7.81
C LEU A 22 6.31 8.98 6.96
N CYS A 23 5.88 8.67 5.74
CA CYS A 23 6.67 7.88 4.79
C CYS A 23 8.01 8.56 4.49
N ILE A 24 7.99 9.85 4.12
CA ILE A 24 9.20 10.63 3.82
C ILE A 24 10.14 10.70 5.04
N MET A 25 9.59 10.95 6.23
CA MET A 25 10.35 11.02 7.48
C MET A 25 11.03 9.67 7.78
N ASN A 26 10.33 8.55 7.64
CA ASN A 26 10.90 7.23 7.87
C ASN A 26 11.99 6.90 6.86
N ILE A 27 11.77 7.19 5.58
CA ILE A 27 12.78 7.04 4.52
C ILE A 27 14.04 7.84 4.85
N TRP A 28 13.88 9.09 5.29
CA TRP A 28 15.00 9.94 5.63
C TRP A 28 15.78 9.44 6.86
N GLN A 29 15.07 8.95 7.89
CA GLN A 29 15.69 8.35 9.07
C GLN A 29 16.50 7.08 8.72
N ILE A 30 15.98 6.23 7.82
CA ILE A 30 16.71 5.04 7.35
C ILE A 30 18.00 5.45 6.66
N LYS A 31 17.94 6.41 5.71
CA LYS A 31 19.13 6.90 4.99
C LYS A 31 20.15 7.51 5.94
N LYS A 32 19.72 8.29 6.93
CA LYS A 32 20.61 8.93 7.90
C LYS A 32 21.31 7.89 8.79
N LYS A 33 20.59 6.86 9.25
CA LYS A 33 21.14 5.85 10.15
C LYS A 33 22.00 4.82 9.41
N ALA A 34 21.78 4.63 8.11
CA ALA A 34 22.60 3.76 7.26
C ALA A 34 24.05 4.26 7.07
N THR A 35 24.32 5.56 7.26
CA THR A 35 25.68 6.12 7.14
C THR A 35 26.54 5.92 8.39
N ALA A 36 25.98 5.43 9.50
CA ALA A 36 26.74 5.21 10.73
C ALA A 36 27.52 3.88 10.67
N SER A 37 28.85 3.95 10.82
CA SER A 37 29.70 2.77 10.97
C SER A 37 29.51 2.16 12.36
N LEU A 38 28.85 1.01 12.42
CA LEU A 38 28.63 0.22 13.64
C LEU A 38 29.27 -1.15 13.45
N THR A 39 29.67 -1.82 14.53
CA THR A 39 30.30 -3.16 14.48
C THR A 39 29.74 -4.05 15.59
N GLY A 40 29.44 -5.32 15.26
CA GLY A 40 29.02 -6.33 16.23
C GLY A 40 27.54 -6.22 16.59
N GLU A 41 27.19 -6.28 17.88
CA GLU A 41 25.79 -6.29 18.36
C GLU A 41 24.98 -5.05 17.95
N GLU A 42 25.65 -3.91 17.72
CA GLU A 42 25.01 -2.68 17.26
C GLU A 42 24.58 -2.73 15.78
N GLU A 43 25.20 -3.60 14.98
CA GLU A 43 24.84 -3.86 13.59
C GLU A 43 23.54 -4.67 13.49
N ASP A 44 23.44 -5.77 14.24
CA ASP A 44 22.22 -6.59 14.28
C ASP A 44 21.00 -5.76 14.74
N LEU A 45 21.17 -4.93 15.78
CA LEU A 45 20.12 -4.02 16.26
C LEU A 45 19.75 -2.94 15.23
N ARG A 46 20.72 -2.48 14.43
CA ARG A 46 20.47 -1.52 13.34
C ARG A 46 19.62 -2.17 12.25
N ASP A 47 19.98 -3.38 11.85
CA ASP A 47 19.33 -4.08 10.74
C ASP A 47 17.87 -4.41 11.07
N GLU A 48 17.59 -4.91 12.29
CA GLU A 48 16.22 -5.13 12.75
C GLU A 48 15.41 -3.82 12.80
N TRP A 49 16.04 -2.74 13.28
CA TRP A 49 15.40 -1.42 13.32
C TRP A 49 15.11 -0.89 11.91
N GLN A 50 16.05 -1.06 10.96
CA GLN A 50 15.88 -0.62 9.58
C GLN A 50 14.77 -1.41 8.88
N TYR A 51 14.68 -2.72 9.12
CA TYR A 51 13.61 -3.57 8.59
C TYR A 51 12.22 -3.14 9.09
N LYS A 52 12.07 -2.93 10.40
CA LYS A 52 10.82 -2.42 10.99
C LYS A 52 10.46 -1.05 10.42
N LYS A 53 11.43 -0.14 10.37
CA LYS A 53 11.21 1.23 9.88
C LYS A 53 10.87 1.27 8.38
N TYR A 54 11.46 0.38 7.59
CA TYR A 54 11.14 0.19 6.18
C TYR A 54 9.71 -0.32 5.99
N SER A 55 9.30 -1.30 6.81
CA SER A 55 7.93 -1.81 6.82
C SER A 55 6.92 -0.71 7.17
N ASP A 56 7.19 0.10 8.19
CA ASP A 56 6.36 1.25 8.58
C ASP A 56 6.28 2.30 7.47
N ALA A 57 7.41 2.63 6.82
CA ALA A 57 7.44 3.56 5.69
C ALA A 57 6.60 3.04 4.53
N THR A 58 6.72 1.75 4.22
CA THR A 58 5.97 1.10 3.12
C THR A 58 4.47 1.08 3.41
N LEU A 59 4.08 0.76 4.65
CA LEU A 59 2.67 0.81 5.08
C LEU A 59 2.10 2.23 4.99
N ALA A 60 2.83 3.23 5.50
CA ALA A 60 2.42 4.63 5.44
C ALA A 60 2.30 5.12 3.99
N GLY A 61 3.27 4.80 3.14
CA GLY A 61 3.27 5.16 1.72
C GLY A 61 2.11 4.52 0.95
N ASN A 62 1.84 3.23 1.15
CA ASN A 62 0.73 2.53 0.50
C ASN A 62 -0.63 3.07 0.98
N SER A 63 -0.78 3.29 2.28
CA SER A 63 -2.01 3.85 2.86
C SER A 63 -2.27 5.27 2.37
N SER A 64 -1.22 6.10 2.32
CA SER A 64 -1.27 7.46 1.78
C SER A 64 -1.76 7.46 0.33
N LEU A 65 -1.21 6.60 -0.52
CA LEU A 65 -1.62 6.49 -1.92
C LEU A 65 -3.10 6.09 -2.06
N ILE A 66 -3.57 5.12 -1.27
CA ILE A 66 -4.98 4.70 -1.27
C ILE A 66 -5.89 5.90 -0.94
N PHE A 67 -5.59 6.63 0.13
CA PHE A 67 -6.38 7.80 0.53
C PHE A 67 -6.28 8.94 -0.48
N ALA A 68 -5.13 9.17 -1.12
CA ALA A 68 -4.97 10.17 -2.17
C ALA A 68 -5.89 9.88 -3.37
N ILE A 69 -5.93 8.62 -3.83
CA ILE A 69 -6.80 8.18 -4.93
C ILE A 69 -8.27 8.31 -4.54
N SER A 70 -8.66 7.90 -3.33
CA SER A 70 -10.02 8.07 -2.83
C SER A 70 -10.43 9.54 -2.76
N THR A 71 -9.52 10.43 -2.31
CA THR A 71 -9.74 11.88 -2.25
C THR A 71 -10.01 12.45 -3.64
N LEU A 72 -9.18 12.10 -4.63
CA LEU A 72 -9.37 12.52 -6.01
C LEU A 72 -10.71 12.01 -6.58
N GLY A 73 -11.04 10.74 -6.33
CA GLY A 73 -12.31 10.15 -6.76
C GLY A 73 -13.53 10.88 -6.20
N ILE A 74 -13.52 11.18 -4.89
CA ILE A 74 -14.62 11.92 -4.24
C ILE A 74 -14.71 13.35 -4.79
N ALA A 75 -13.58 14.04 -4.95
CA ALA A 75 -13.54 15.39 -5.49
C ALA A 75 -14.15 15.46 -6.91
N LEU A 76 -13.86 14.47 -7.75
CA LEU A 76 -14.40 14.35 -9.11
C LEU A 76 -15.90 14.03 -9.11
N VAL A 77 -16.33 13.01 -8.35
CA VAL A 77 -17.74 12.58 -8.30
C VAL A 77 -18.64 13.68 -7.75
N THR A 78 -18.16 14.43 -6.75
CA THR A 78 -18.93 15.51 -6.11
C THR A 78 -18.74 16.86 -6.80
N LYS A 79 -18.02 16.92 -7.93
CA LYS A 79 -17.78 18.13 -8.73
C LYS A 79 -17.24 19.30 -7.91
N GLN A 80 -16.26 19.03 -7.05
CA GLN A 80 -15.62 20.05 -6.22
C GLN A 80 -14.92 21.11 -7.08
N SER A 81 -14.51 22.21 -6.43
CA SER A 81 -13.76 23.27 -7.10
C SER A 81 -12.51 22.73 -7.81
N LEU A 82 -12.20 23.34 -8.96
CA LEU A 82 -11.07 22.92 -9.79
C LEU A 82 -9.73 22.95 -9.02
N ALA A 83 -9.60 23.86 -8.05
CA ALA A 83 -8.45 23.94 -7.15
C ALA A 83 -8.29 22.67 -6.28
N LEU A 84 -9.39 22.15 -5.71
CA LEU A 84 -9.35 20.93 -4.90
C LEU A 84 -9.04 19.69 -5.74
N ILE A 85 -9.57 19.61 -6.96
CA ILE A 85 -9.29 18.51 -7.88
C ILE A 85 -7.79 18.50 -8.26
N ILE A 86 -7.23 19.66 -8.62
CA ILE A 86 -5.80 19.78 -8.92
C ILE A 86 -4.96 19.43 -7.69
N GLY A 87 -5.34 19.91 -6.49
CA GLY A 87 -4.65 19.58 -5.25
C GLY A 87 -4.63 18.07 -4.97
N ALA A 88 -5.77 17.40 -5.13
CA ALA A 88 -5.86 15.94 -4.96
C ALA A 88 -5.04 15.17 -6.00
N LEU A 89 -5.02 15.64 -7.26
CA LEU A 89 -4.18 15.05 -8.31
C LEU A 89 -2.69 15.17 -7.99
N LEU A 90 -2.25 16.35 -7.56
CA LEU A 90 -0.87 16.56 -7.12
C LEU A 90 -0.52 15.65 -5.95
N LEU A 91 -1.44 15.47 -5.00
CA LEU A 91 -1.24 14.55 -3.87
C LEU A 91 -1.05 13.09 -4.33
N VAL A 92 -1.83 12.63 -5.31
CA VAL A 92 -1.64 11.29 -5.92
C VAL A 92 -0.25 11.18 -6.56
N ILE A 93 0.19 12.19 -7.31
CA ILE A 93 1.51 12.19 -7.96
C ILE A 93 2.62 12.17 -6.90
N THR A 94 2.54 13.01 -5.87
CA THR A 94 3.54 13.06 -4.80
C THR A 94 3.63 11.74 -4.03
N THR A 95 2.49 11.12 -3.72
CA THR A 95 2.46 9.84 -3.00
C THR A 95 2.98 8.68 -3.86
N LEU A 96 2.73 8.67 -5.17
CA LEU A 96 3.35 7.72 -6.12
C LEU A 96 4.88 7.84 -6.15
N ILE A 97 5.40 9.07 -6.22
CA ILE A 97 6.85 9.33 -6.18
C ILE A 97 7.44 8.85 -4.85
N CYS A 98 6.76 9.12 -3.74
CA CYS A 98 7.20 8.69 -2.42
C CYS A 98 7.26 7.16 -2.32
N ASN A 99 6.27 6.46 -2.87
CA ASN A 99 6.20 5.00 -2.84
C ASN A 99 7.33 4.35 -3.68
N THR A 100 7.59 4.88 -4.88
CA THR A 100 8.71 4.42 -5.72
C THR A 100 10.08 4.75 -5.11
N ALA A 101 10.22 5.90 -4.44
CA ALA A 101 11.40 6.22 -3.67
C ALA A 101 11.61 5.23 -2.50
N GLY A 102 10.53 4.78 -1.86
CA GLY A 102 10.56 3.73 -0.83
C GLY A 102 11.21 2.44 -1.32
N LEU A 103 10.88 1.97 -2.53
CA LEU A 103 11.52 0.79 -3.13
C LEU A 103 13.05 0.95 -3.27
N SER A 104 13.53 2.16 -3.55
CA SER A 104 14.97 2.42 -3.67
C SER A 104 15.70 2.36 -2.32
N VAL A 105 14.96 2.50 -1.20
CA VAL A 105 15.54 2.52 0.15
C VAL A 105 15.96 1.12 0.61
N ILE A 106 15.43 0.07 0.01
CA ILE A 106 15.74 -1.32 0.37
C ILE A 106 17.24 -1.65 0.26
N LYS A 107 17.97 -0.94 -0.63
CA LYS A 107 19.43 -1.02 -0.76
C LYS A 107 20.19 -0.55 0.49
N PHE A 108 19.60 0.35 1.28
CA PHE A 108 20.18 0.81 2.54
C PHE A 108 19.80 -0.06 3.73
N VAL A 109 18.74 -0.86 3.60
CA VAL A 109 18.33 -1.86 4.60
C VAL A 109 19.14 -3.13 4.43
N TYR A 110 19.48 -3.50 3.20
CA TYR A 110 20.25 -4.69 2.89
C TYR A 110 21.42 -4.37 1.95
N PRO A 111 22.47 -3.68 2.44
CA PRO A 111 23.62 -3.28 1.62
C PRO A 111 24.40 -4.49 1.07
N ASP A 112 24.47 -5.59 1.83
CA ASP A 112 25.27 -6.77 1.48
C ASP A 112 24.53 -7.76 0.57
N ARG A 113 23.25 -7.52 0.28
CA ARG A 113 22.43 -8.40 -0.56
C ARG A 113 22.47 -7.96 -2.01
N ASN A 114 22.55 -8.94 -2.92
CA ASN A 114 22.44 -8.68 -4.36
C ASN A 114 20.98 -8.41 -4.75
N LEU A 115 20.54 -7.17 -4.52
CA LEU A 115 19.17 -6.74 -4.75
C LEU A 115 18.93 -6.44 -6.24
N PRO A 116 17.80 -6.89 -6.81
CA PRO A 116 17.44 -6.56 -8.19
C PRO A 116 17.20 -5.06 -8.36
N GLU A 117 17.38 -4.56 -9.58
CA GLU A 117 17.02 -3.18 -9.92
C GLU A 117 15.49 -3.06 -10.04
N ALA A 118 14.92 -1.90 -9.69
CA ALA A 118 13.47 -1.70 -9.73
C ALA A 118 12.85 -1.90 -11.14
N SER A 119 13.66 -1.84 -12.20
CA SER A 119 13.28 -2.10 -13.60
C SER A 119 13.29 -3.57 -14.00
N ASP A 120 13.73 -4.48 -13.11
CA ASP A 120 13.84 -5.91 -13.43
C ASP A 120 12.46 -6.53 -13.67
N LYS A 121 12.30 -7.24 -14.80
CA LYS A 121 11.04 -7.91 -15.19
C LYS A 121 10.52 -8.90 -14.13
N ASN A 122 11.42 -9.50 -13.35
CA ASN A 122 11.12 -10.44 -12.27
C ASN A 122 11.51 -9.87 -10.89
N TYR A 123 11.45 -8.55 -10.71
CA TYR A 123 11.88 -7.86 -9.49
C TYR A 123 11.36 -8.52 -8.22
N ALA A 124 10.04 -8.73 -8.10
CA ALA A 124 9.44 -9.33 -6.91
C ALA A 124 9.97 -10.74 -6.61
N LYS A 125 10.19 -11.58 -7.64
CA LYS A 125 10.72 -12.94 -7.48
C LYS A 125 12.19 -12.91 -7.09
N LYS A 126 12.99 -12.04 -7.73
CA LYS A 126 14.41 -11.86 -7.40
C LYS A 126 14.59 -11.29 -6.00
N LEU A 127 13.74 -10.34 -5.60
CA LEU A 127 13.77 -9.74 -4.27
C LEU A 127 13.43 -10.76 -3.18
N LEU A 128 12.38 -11.56 -3.39
CA LEU A 128 12.02 -12.64 -2.47
C LEU A 128 13.12 -13.71 -2.38
N ALA A 129 13.84 -13.97 -3.48
CA ALA A 129 14.96 -14.92 -3.49
C ALA A 129 16.22 -14.37 -2.79
N ALA A 130 16.41 -13.05 -2.81
CA ALA A 130 17.48 -12.37 -2.08
C ALA A 130 17.17 -12.18 -0.59
N THR A 131 15.93 -12.44 -0.16
CA THR A 131 15.50 -12.32 1.24
C THR A 131 15.94 -13.54 2.04
N ASP A 132 16.35 -13.33 3.29
CA ASP A 132 16.76 -14.41 4.19
C ASP A 132 15.61 -15.42 4.43
N GLU A 133 15.93 -16.67 4.78
CA GLU A 133 14.94 -17.73 4.96
C GLU A 133 13.94 -17.42 6.08
N GLY A 134 14.41 -16.83 7.18
CA GLY A 134 13.56 -16.44 8.31
C GLY A 134 12.58 -15.33 7.92
N GLU A 135 13.08 -14.26 7.30
CA GLU A 135 12.25 -13.15 6.80
C GLU A 135 11.25 -13.63 5.74
N ARG A 136 11.68 -14.50 4.81
CA ARG A 136 10.82 -15.08 3.78
C ARG A 136 9.69 -15.91 4.40
N HIS A 137 9.95 -16.64 5.47
CA HIS A 137 8.92 -17.40 6.19
C HIS A 137 7.83 -16.47 6.75
N VAL A 138 8.23 -15.41 7.46
CA VAL A 138 7.31 -14.41 8.01
C VAL A 138 6.52 -13.70 6.90
N MET A 139 7.17 -13.33 5.79
CA MET A 139 6.50 -12.70 4.64
C MET A 139 5.45 -13.62 4.01
N LEU A 140 5.73 -14.91 3.88
CA LEU A 140 4.78 -15.89 3.31
C LEU A 140 3.59 -16.13 4.24
N GLU A 141 3.82 -16.23 5.55
CA GLU A 141 2.75 -16.32 6.55
C GLU A 141 1.85 -15.07 6.52
N GLY A 142 2.47 -13.89 6.49
CA GLY A 142 1.77 -12.61 6.33
C GLY A 142 0.95 -12.55 5.04
N LEU A 143 1.51 -13.02 3.92
CA LEU A 143 0.80 -13.07 2.64
C LEU A 143 -0.41 -14.01 2.66
N TYR A 144 -0.29 -15.18 3.31
CA TYR A 144 -1.39 -16.11 3.48
C TYR A 144 -2.52 -15.53 4.33
N SER A 145 -2.16 -14.89 5.45
CA SER A 145 -3.11 -14.18 6.31
C SER A 145 -3.80 -13.03 5.57
N ALA A 146 -3.05 -12.25 4.79
CA ALA A 146 -3.58 -11.16 3.98
C ALA A 146 -4.53 -11.66 2.87
N TYR A 147 -4.21 -12.78 2.22
CA TYR A 147 -5.11 -13.42 1.24
C TYR A 147 -6.44 -13.82 1.88
N ASN A 148 -6.42 -14.47 3.03
CA ASN A 148 -7.65 -14.86 3.75
C ASN A 148 -8.45 -13.63 4.18
N SER A 149 -7.78 -12.63 4.76
CA SER A 149 -8.41 -11.38 5.19
C SER A 149 -9.03 -10.62 4.01
N THR A 150 -8.33 -10.55 2.87
CA THR A 150 -8.84 -9.91 1.65
C THR A 150 -10.12 -10.58 1.16
N ASN A 151 -10.18 -11.92 1.18
CA ASN A 151 -11.39 -12.65 0.82
C ASN A 151 -12.57 -12.33 1.74
N ILE A 152 -12.34 -12.38 3.06
CA ILE A 152 -13.38 -12.09 4.05
C ILE A 152 -13.87 -10.64 3.88
N LEU A 153 -12.97 -9.68 3.73
CA LEU A 153 -13.30 -8.27 3.59
C LEU A 153 -14.05 -7.97 2.28
N LEU A 154 -13.66 -8.59 1.16
CA LEU A 154 -14.37 -8.40 -0.12
C LEU A 154 -15.76 -9.02 -0.10
N ILE A 155 -15.92 -10.21 0.49
CA ILE A 155 -17.24 -10.83 0.69
C ILE A 155 -18.10 -9.96 1.61
N GLY A 156 -17.53 -9.46 2.71
CA GLY A 156 -18.20 -8.55 3.63
C GLY A 156 -18.63 -7.25 2.95
N ALA A 157 -17.74 -6.62 2.16
CA ALA A 157 -18.04 -5.42 1.39
C ALA A 157 -19.16 -5.65 0.36
N MET A 158 -19.16 -6.81 -0.31
CA MET A 158 -20.23 -7.19 -1.22
C MET A 158 -21.57 -7.31 -0.49
N GLY A 159 -21.59 -7.94 0.69
CA GLY A 159 -22.77 -8.00 1.57
C GLY A 159 -23.27 -6.62 2.00
N LEU A 160 -22.37 -5.73 2.40
CA LEU A 160 -22.71 -4.35 2.76
C LEU A 160 -23.34 -3.58 1.59
N PHE A 161 -22.81 -3.73 0.37
CA PHE A 161 -23.38 -3.09 -0.81
C PHE A 161 -24.76 -3.65 -1.17
N ILE A 162 -25.00 -4.94 -0.99
CA ILE A 162 -26.33 -5.54 -1.18
C ILE A 162 -27.32 -4.95 -0.19
N ILE A 163 -26.99 -4.93 1.11
CA ILE A 163 -27.86 -4.36 2.15
C ILE A 163 -28.14 -2.88 1.87
N TYR A 164 -27.11 -2.10 1.53
CA TYR A 164 -27.27 -0.69 1.18
C TYR A 164 -28.15 -0.50 -0.06
N SER A 165 -27.96 -1.33 -1.10
CA SER A 165 -28.74 -1.24 -2.34
C SER A 165 -30.22 -1.54 -2.12
N VAL A 166 -30.54 -2.55 -1.32
CA VAL A 166 -31.93 -2.90 -0.98
C VAL A 166 -32.55 -1.86 -0.05
N GLY A 167 -31.82 -1.42 0.97
CA GLY A 167 -32.34 -0.47 1.97
C GLY A 167 -32.51 0.96 1.46
N SER A 168 -31.63 1.43 0.57
CA SER A 168 -31.68 2.80 0.03
C SER A 168 -32.40 2.90 -1.31
N GLY A 169 -32.66 1.78 -2.00
CA GLY A 169 -33.17 1.74 -3.37
C GLY A 169 -32.15 2.16 -4.44
N ASN A 170 -30.95 2.63 -4.07
CA ASN A 170 -29.90 3.01 -5.01
C ASN A 170 -29.07 1.80 -5.43
N SER A 171 -29.16 1.43 -6.71
CA SER A 171 -28.46 0.26 -7.26
C SER A 171 -26.94 0.33 -7.07
N GLN A 172 -26.37 -0.67 -6.38
CA GLN A 172 -24.92 -0.90 -6.27
C GLN A 172 -24.42 -2.06 -7.14
N LEU A 173 -25.22 -2.46 -8.15
CA LEU A 173 -24.94 -3.63 -8.98
C LEU A 173 -23.55 -3.57 -9.63
N PHE A 174 -23.15 -2.39 -10.12
CA PHE A 174 -21.83 -2.21 -10.73
C PHE A 174 -20.69 -2.50 -9.74
N ALA A 175 -20.75 -1.96 -8.52
CA ALA A 175 -19.74 -2.20 -7.48
C ALA A 175 -19.66 -3.68 -7.09
N ILE A 176 -20.80 -4.34 -6.95
CA ILE A 176 -20.90 -5.78 -6.64
C ILE A 176 -20.23 -6.62 -7.73
N LEU A 177 -20.50 -6.33 -9.01
CA LEU A 177 -19.87 -7.05 -10.12
C LEU A 177 -18.35 -6.86 -10.15
N VAL A 178 -17.86 -5.64 -9.93
CA VAL A 178 -16.42 -5.36 -9.88
C VAL A 178 -15.77 -6.15 -8.74
N ILE A 179 -16.37 -6.17 -7.55
CA ILE A 179 -15.87 -6.98 -6.42
C ILE A 179 -15.84 -8.47 -6.77
N ALA A 180 -16.90 -9.00 -7.39
CA ALA A 180 -16.96 -10.40 -7.78
C ALA A 180 -15.82 -10.78 -8.75
N ILE A 181 -15.53 -9.94 -9.75
CA ILE A 181 -14.43 -10.16 -10.70
C ILE A 181 -13.07 -10.15 -9.98
N VAL A 182 -12.85 -9.18 -9.08
CA VAL A 182 -11.63 -9.10 -8.28
C VAL A 182 -11.47 -10.34 -7.41
N LEU A 183 -12.53 -10.76 -6.72
CA LEU A 183 -12.54 -11.94 -5.85
C LEU A 183 -12.19 -13.21 -6.64
N VAL A 184 -12.83 -13.42 -7.80
CA VAL A 184 -12.53 -14.57 -8.68
C VAL A 184 -11.08 -14.53 -9.15
N THR A 185 -10.58 -13.36 -9.55
CA THR A 185 -9.20 -13.21 -10.03
C THR A 185 -8.19 -13.56 -8.94
N VAL A 186 -8.34 -13.00 -7.74
CA VAL A 186 -7.44 -13.25 -6.60
C VAL A 186 -7.44 -14.73 -6.21
N ASN A 187 -8.63 -15.34 -6.11
CA ASN A 187 -8.74 -16.77 -5.78
C ASN A 187 -8.12 -17.65 -6.86
N THR A 188 -8.38 -17.33 -8.14
CA THR A 188 -7.84 -18.08 -9.28
C THR A 188 -6.32 -18.02 -9.30
N GLN A 189 -5.74 -16.83 -9.15
CA GLN A 189 -4.28 -16.64 -9.11
C GLN A 189 -3.64 -17.42 -7.95
N TYR A 190 -4.21 -17.32 -6.76
CA TYR A 190 -3.67 -18.00 -5.58
C TYR A 190 -3.79 -19.52 -5.71
N MET A 191 -4.97 -20.05 -6.07
CA MET A 191 -5.20 -21.49 -6.23
C MET A 191 -4.36 -22.10 -7.35
N PHE A 192 -4.19 -21.42 -8.49
CA PHE A 192 -3.30 -21.91 -9.54
C PHE A 192 -1.85 -21.97 -9.09
N LYS A 193 -1.38 -20.97 -8.33
CA LYS A 193 -0.01 -20.94 -7.83
C LYS A 193 0.26 -22.01 -6.77
N VAL A 194 -0.71 -22.29 -5.91
CA VAL A 194 -0.62 -23.35 -4.89
C VAL A 194 -0.73 -24.74 -5.52
N ARG A 195 -1.61 -24.92 -6.51
CA ARG A 195 -1.78 -26.19 -7.23
C ARG A 195 -0.54 -26.54 -8.06
N SER A 196 0.17 -25.56 -8.61
CA SER A 196 1.40 -25.78 -9.40
C SER A 196 2.61 -26.17 -8.53
N LYS A 197 2.38 -26.80 -7.38
CA LYS A 197 3.42 -27.47 -6.59
C LYS A 197 3.88 -28.74 -7.28
#